data_AF-A0A9Q3GJL0-F1
#
_entry.id   AF-A0A9Q3GJL0-F1
#
_cell.length_a   1.000
_cell.length_b   1.000
_cell.length_c   1.000
_cell.angle_alpha   90.00
_cell.angle_beta   90.00
_cell.angle_gamma   90.00
#
_symmetry.space_group_name_H-M   'P 1'
#
loop_
_entity.id
_entity.type
_entity.pdbx_description
1 polymer ?
#
loop_
_entity_poly.entity_id
_entity_poly.type
_entity_poly.pdbx_seq_one_letter_code
_entity_poly.pdbx_strand_id
1 'polypeptide(L)'
;MWKRECDTAAKCIAEAKEYKKPRYERTHMRPDFKEGDQVLVYTLKFNSLKGPKIMRDSFVGPFTIIKLIGENAMEVRLTEEFSSKHPVLPVSLVKPYFQTGEDKFPSRHRTSTHKKYWK
;
A
#
# COMPACT_ATOMS: atom_id res chain seq x y z
N MET A 1 -7.60 -52.18 2.97
CA MET A 1 -8.14 -51.44 1.81
C MET A 1 -8.16 -49.93 2.06
N TRP A 2 -8.65 -49.46 3.22
CA TRP A 2 -8.78 -48.04 3.62
C TRP A 2 -7.50 -47.18 3.73
N LYS A 3 -6.35 -47.77 4.02
CA LYS A 3 -5.11 -47.01 4.28
C LYS A 3 -4.59 -46.27 3.03
N ARG A 4 -4.71 -46.89 1.85
CA ARG A 4 -4.29 -46.30 0.57
C ARG A 4 -5.14 -45.08 0.17
N GLU A 5 -6.42 -45.11 0.49
CA GLU A 5 -7.35 -44.01 0.20
C GLU A 5 -7.04 -42.80 1.09
N CYS A 6 -6.77 -43.03 2.38
CA CYS A 6 -6.32 -41.96 3.29
C CYS A 6 -5.00 -41.33 2.82
N ASP A 7 -4.03 -42.15 2.41
CA ASP A 7 -2.74 -41.67 1.89
C ASP A 7 -2.91 -40.86 0.60
N THR A 8 -3.85 -41.26 -0.27
CA THR A 8 -4.15 -40.56 -1.52
C THR A 8 -4.84 -39.22 -1.23
N ALA A 9 -5.84 -39.21 -0.35
CA ALA A 9 -6.50 -37.99 0.07
C ALA A 9 -5.51 -36.99 0.71
N ALA A 10 -4.59 -37.47 1.55
CA ALA A 10 -3.56 -36.64 2.16
C ALA A 10 -2.63 -35.99 1.11
N LYS A 11 -2.22 -36.75 0.07
CA LYS A 11 -1.42 -36.23 -1.04
C LYS A 11 -2.17 -35.16 -1.83
N CYS A 12 -3.43 -35.40 -2.19
CA CYS A 12 -4.24 -34.41 -2.90
C CYS A 12 -4.40 -33.10 -2.11
N ILE A 13 -4.54 -33.18 -0.79
CA ILE A 13 -4.60 -31.98 0.06
C ILE A 13 -3.26 -31.25 0.09
N ALA A 14 -2.13 -31.97 0.14
CA ALA A 14 -0.80 -31.38 0.11
C ALA A 14 -0.52 -30.66 -1.22
N GLU A 15 -0.78 -31.34 -2.35
CA GLU A 15 -0.63 -30.76 -3.70
C GLU A 15 -1.53 -29.53 -3.88
N ALA A 16 -2.78 -29.58 -3.41
CA ALA A 16 -3.68 -28.44 -3.46
C ALA A 16 -3.19 -27.25 -2.62
N LYS A 17 -2.51 -27.48 -1.49
CA LYS A 17 -1.88 -26.42 -0.69
C LYS A 17 -0.70 -25.81 -1.43
N GLU A 18 0.17 -26.63 -2.01
CA GLU A 18 1.33 -26.16 -2.78
C GLU A 18 0.93 -25.36 -4.01
N TYR A 19 -0.09 -25.81 -4.74
CA TYR A 19 -0.63 -25.10 -5.89
C TYR A 19 -1.17 -23.70 -5.53
N LYS A 20 -1.81 -23.57 -4.37
CA LYS A 20 -2.39 -22.28 -3.91
C LYS A 20 -1.36 -21.32 -3.32
N LYS A 21 -0.24 -21.84 -2.82
CA LYS A 21 0.81 -21.10 -2.12
C LYS A 21 1.35 -19.89 -2.89
N PRO A 22 1.83 -20.00 -4.14
CA PRO A 22 2.45 -18.86 -4.84
C PRO A 22 1.46 -17.74 -5.14
N ARG A 23 0.19 -18.09 -5.40
CA ARG A 23 -0.86 -17.08 -5.62
C ARG A 23 -1.15 -16.28 -4.36
N TYR A 24 -1.16 -16.94 -3.20
CA TYR A 24 -1.37 -16.29 -1.90
C TYR A 24 -0.19 -15.39 -1.54
N GLU A 25 1.03 -15.90 -1.69
CA GLU A 25 2.27 -15.16 -1.43
C GLU A 25 2.33 -13.87 -2.27
N ARG A 26 1.99 -13.92 -3.57
CA ARG A 26 2.00 -12.74 -4.44
C ARG A 26 1.10 -11.59 -3.95
N THR A 27 -0.03 -11.89 -3.32
CA THR A 27 -0.99 -10.86 -2.88
C THR A 27 -0.86 -10.48 -1.40
N HIS A 28 -0.29 -11.37 -0.58
CA HIS A 28 -0.17 -11.19 0.87
C HIS A 28 1.28 -10.98 1.34
N MET A 29 2.24 -10.85 0.42
CA MET A 29 3.59 -10.43 0.76
C MET A 29 3.55 -9.02 1.33
N ARG A 30 4.05 -8.87 2.55
CA ARG A 30 4.21 -7.56 3.18
C ARG A 30 5.30 -6.81 2.42
N PRO A 31 5.08 -5.54 2.03
CA PRO A 31 6.16 -4.74 1.48
C PRO A 31 7.19 -4.48 2.58
N ASP A 32 8.46 -4.69 2.27
CA ASP A 32 9.56 -4.27 3.13
C ASP A 32 9.74 -2.75 2.96
N PHE A 33 9.59 -2.01 4.05
CA PHE A 33 9.79 -0.57 4.09
C PHE A 33 11.14 -0.27 4.76
N LYS A 34 11.81 0.78 4.28
CA LYS A 34 13.02 1.32 4.90
C LYS A 34 12.82 2.79 5.26
N GLU A 35 13.59 3.26 6.23
CA GLU A 35 13.67 4.68 6.56
C GLU A 35 14.18 5.46 5.34
N GLY A 36 13.50 6.54 4.98
CA GLY A 36 13.79 7.33 3.77
C GLY A 36 12.99 6.94 2.53
N ASP A 37 12.28 5.81 2.52
CA ASP A 37 11.43 5.44 1.39
C ASP A 37 10.26 6.40 1.22
N GLN A 38 9.83 6.58 -0.04
CA GLN A 38 8.63 7.32 -0.37
C GLN A 38 7.40 6.42 -0.38
N VAL A 39 6.33 6.90 0.23
CA VAL A 39 5.10 6.14 0.39
C VAL A 39 3.85 6.99 0.17
N LEU A 40 2.80 6.33 -0.30
CA LEU A 40 1.45 6.88 -0.42
C LEU A 40 0.64 6.54 0.83
N VAL A 41 -0.08 7.52 1.39
CA VAL A 41 -0.92 7.33 2.58
C VAL A 41 -2.39 7.25 2.18
N TYR A 42 -3.12 6.29 2.76
CA TYR A 42 -4.55 6.08 2.54
C TYR A 42 -5.41 7.10 3.29
N THR A 43 -6.22 7.84 2.55
CA THR A 43 -6.94 9.03 3.04
C THR A 43 -8.42 8.80 3.33
N LEU A 44 -9.01 7.69 2.88
CA LEU A 44 -10.45 7.45 3.06
C LEU A 44 -10.88 7.21 4.53
N LYS A 45 -9.92 6.96 5.42
CA LYS A 45 -10.15 6.92 6.88
C LYS A 45 -9.96 8.27 7.58
N PHE A 46 -9.54 9.31 6.85
CA PHE A 46 -9.42 10.65 7.39
C PHE A 46 -10.75 11.41 7.26
N ASN A 47 -11.47 11.50 8.37
CA ASN A 47 -12.78 12.19 8.41
C ASN A 47 -12.67 13.71 8.19
N SER A 48 -11.51 14.32 8.44
CA SER A 48 -11.33 15.79 8.46
C SER A 48 -10.72 16.37 7.19
N LEU A 49 -10.66 15.61 6.09
CA LEU A 49 -10.20 16.19 4.81
C LEU A 49 -11.28 17.10 4.22
N LYS A 50 -10.91 17.95 3.27
CA LYS A 50 -11.81 18.89 2.58
C LYS A 50 -12.45 18.26 1.33
N GLY A 51 -13.74 18.49 1.08
CA GLY A 51 -14.47 18.05 -0.13
C GLY A 51 -15.41 16.83 0.04
N PRO A 52 -15.99 16.27 -1.03
CA PRO A 52 -16.81 15.05 -0.96
C PRO A 52 -15.95 13.78 -1.03
N LYS A 53 -16.25 12.76 -0.21
CA LYS A 53 -15.48 11.50 -0.11
C LYS A 53 -15.29 10.77 -1.46
N ILE A 54 -16.27 10.88 -2.36
CA ILE A 54 -16.30 10.18 -3.66
C ILE A 54 -15.28 10.77 -4.64
N MET A 55 -14.98 12.08 -4.55
CA MET A 55 -14.12 12.79 -5.51
C MET A 55 -12.66 12.87 -5.06
N ARG A 56 -12.36 12.45 -3.82
CA ARG A 56 -11.00 12.52 -3.28
C ARG A 56 -10.21 11.30 -3.73
N ASP A 57 -8.93 11.52 -4.04
CA ASP A 57 -7.99 10.43 -4.24
C ASP A 57 -7.90 9.59 -2.97
N SER A 58 -7.97 8.27 -3.14
CA SER A 58 -7.89 7.32 -2.02
C SER A 58 -6.51 7.27 -1.38
N PHE A 59 -5.49 7.67 -2.13
CA PHE A 59 -4.09 7.70 -1.70
C PHE A 59 -3.51 9.07 -2.03
N VAL A 60 -2.80 9.67 -1.09
CA VAL A 60 -2.19 11.00 -1.27
C VAL A 60 -0.70 10.94 -1.01
N GLY A 61 0.03 11.77 -1.77
CA GLY A 61 1.40 12.19 -1.58
C GLY A 61 2.43 11.08 -1.80
N PRO A 62 3.63 11.38 -2.32
CA PRO A 62 4.82 10.70 -1.84
C PRO A 62 5.24 11.37 -0.52
N PHE A 63 5.05 10.68 0.59
CA PHE A 63 5.57 11.08 1.90
C PHE A 63 6.79 10.26 2.26
N THR A 64 7.72 10.83 3.01
CA THR A 64 8.94 10.14 3.42
C THR A 64 8.75 9.45 4.76
N ILE A 65 9.16 8.18 4.86
CA ILE A 65 9.25 7.47 6.13
C ILE A 65 10.41 8.06 6.93
N ILE A 66 10.13 8.57 8.12
CA ILE A 66 11.14 9.07 9.06
C ILE A 66 11.74 7.91 9.84
N LYS A 67 10.86 7.04 10.37
CA LYS A 67 11.25 5.97 11.29
C LYS A 67 10.29 4.79 11.22
N LEU A 68 10.80 3.58 11.37
CA LEU A 68 9.98 2.38 11.56
C LEU A 68 9.74 2.14 13.06
N ILE A 69 8.47 2.05 13.45
CA ILE A 69 8.05 1.82 14.84
C ILE A 69 7.56 0.38 14.93
N GLY A 70 8.52 -0.53 15.14
CA GLY A 70 8.28 -1.97 15.15
C GLY A 70 7.83 -2.48 13.77
N GLU A 71 7.12 -3.60 13.76
CA GLU A 71 6.72 -4.27 12.51
C GLU A 71 5.46 -3.68 11.84
N ASN A 72 4.59 -3.05 12.63
CA ASN A 72 3.23 -2.72 12.20
C ASN A 72 2.96 -1.22 12.07
N ALA A 73 3.88 -0.35 12.51
CA ALA A 73 3.70 1.09 12.48
C ALA A 73 4.95 1.79 11.95
N MET A 74 4.73 2.94 11.31
CA MET A 74 5.80 3.79 10.80
C MET A 74 5.47 5.25 11.04
N GLU A 75 6.49 6.06 11.27
CA GLU A 75 6.39 7.50 11.36
C GLU A 75 6.66 8.12 9.99
N VAL A 76 5.70 8.90 9.52
CA VAL A 76 5.72 9.50 8.18
C VAL A 76 5.73 11.02 8.31
N ARG A 77 6.57 11.68 7.51
CA ARG A 77 6.58 13.13 7.39
C ARG A 77 5.37 13.59 6.58
N LEU A 78 4.29 13.96 7.25
CA LEU A 78 3.10 14.53 6.64
C LEU A 78 3.31 16.01 6.29
N THR A 79 2.77 16.47 5.16
CA THR A 79 2.79 17.87 4.74
C THR A 79 1.77 18.70 5.54
N GLU A 80 1.86 20.04 5.48
CA GLU A 80 1.05 20.95 6.30
C GLU A 80 -0.47 20.70 6.24
N GLU A 81 -1.01 20.31 5.08
CA GLU A 81 -2.42 19.98 4.91
C GLU A 81 -2.87 18.79 5.79
N PHE A 82 -1.93 17.92 6.17
CA PHE A 82 -2.14 16.74 6.99
C PHE A 82 -1.48 16.84 8.37
N SER A 83 -0.94 18.00 8.74
CA SER A 83 -0.24 18.24 10.02
C SER A 83 -1.10 17.99 11.26
N SER A 84 -2.42 18.16 11.15
CA SER A 84 -3.38 17.84 12.22
C SER A 84 -3.55 16.33 12.45
N LYS A 85 -3.05 15.48 11.55
CA LYS A 85 -3.13 14.02 11.67
C LYS A 85 -1.91 13.47 12.37
N HIS A 86 -2.12 12.35 13.04
CA HIS A 86 -1.05 11.65 13.74
C HIS A 86 0.01 11.19 12.73
N PRO A 87 1.30 11.51 12.92
CA PRO A 87 2.36 11.18 11.97
C PRO A 87 2.70 9.68 11.97
N VAL A 88 2.38 8.97 13.06
CA VAL A 88 2.53 7.51 13.12
C VAL A 88 1.31 6.84 12.52
N LEU A 89 1.53 6.04 11.48
CA LEU A 89 0.52 5.33 10.73
C LEU A 89 0.81 3.82 10.72
N PRO A 90 -0.22 2.96 10.76
CA PRO A 90 -0.03 1.53 10.55
C PRO A 90 0.34 1.21 9.11
N VAL A 91 1.14 0.16 8.92
CA VAL A 91 1.64 -0.31 7.60
C VAL A 91 0.51 -0.57 6.61
N SER A 92 -0.65 -1.01 7.09
CA SER A 92 -1.84 -1.29 6.25
C SER A 92 -2.43 -0.06 5.57
N LEU A 93 -2.16 1.15 6.07
CA LEU A 93 -2.64 2.40 5.49
C LEU A 93 -1.63 3.03 4.53
N VAL A 94 -0.55 2.32 4.24
CA VAL A 94 0.57 2.84 3.47
C VAL A 94 0.84 1.93 2.28
N LYS A 95 1.16 2.53 1.14
CA LYS A 95 1.62 1.82 -0.06
C LYS A 95 2.98 2.35 -0.49
N PRO A 96 3.88 1.50 -1.00
CA PRO A 96 5.13 1.96 -1.58
C PRO A 96 4.85 2.88 -2.78
N TYR A 97 5.56 4.00 -2.87
CA TYR A 97 5.49 4.90 -4.01
C TYR A 97 6.50 4.47 -5.07
N PHE A 98 6.02 4.14 -6.26
CA PHE A 98 6.88 3.86 -7.41
C PHE A 98 6.82 5.06 -8.36
N GLN A 99 7.96 5.73 -8.53
CA GLN A 99 8.07 6.77 -9.55
C GLN A 99 7.90 6.10 -10.93
N THR A 100 6.89 6.55 -11.68
CA THR A 100 6.73 6.12 -13.06
C THR A 100 7.88 6.71 -13.86
N GLY A 101 8.81 5.88 -14.33
CA GLY A 101 9.89 6.31 -15.20
C GLY A 101 9.34 6.81 -16.53
N GLU A 102 9.85 7.95 -17.01
CA GLU A 102 9.47 8.55 -18.29
C GLU A 102 9.73 7.60 -19.46
N ASP A 103 10.75 6.74 -19.34
CA ASP A 103 11.10 5.68 -20.30
C ASP A 103 9.94 4.72 -20.59
N LYS A 104 9.16 4.33 -19.56
CA LYS A 104 8.06 3.37 -19.73
C LYS A 104 6.79 4.01 -20.30
N PHE A 105 6.59 5.30 -20.07
CA PHE A 105 5.37 6.02 -20.45
C PHE A 105 5.69 7.45 -20.90
N PRO A 106 6.34 7.64 -22.06
CA PRO A 106 6.84 8.93 -22.51
C PRO A 106 5.74 9.97 -22.77
N SER A 107 4.52 9.53 -23.09
CA SER A 107 3.36 10.40 -23.33
C SER A 107 2.57 10.77 -22.08
N ARG A 108 2.94 10.24 -20.90
CA ARG A 108 2.23 10.53 -19.64
C ARG A 108 2.74 11.85 -19.07
N HIS A 109 2.06 12.95 -19.38
CA HIS A 109 2.32 14.22 -18.71
C HIS A 109 1.97 14.12 -17.21
N ARG A 110 2.91 14.51 -16.35
CA ARG A 110 2.70 14.58 -14.90
C ARG A 110 1.71 15.73 -14.64
N THR A 111 0.42 15.43 -14.44
CA THR A 111 -0.53 16.45 -14.01
C THR A 111 -0.13 16.92 -12.61
N SER A 112 0.46 18.11 -12.53
CA SER A 112 0.74 18.80 -11.28
C SER A 112 -0.58 19.00 -10.53
N THR A 113 -0.81 18.25 -9.45
CA THR A 113 -1.92 18.44 -8.52
C THR A 113 -1.67 19.67 -7.66
N HIS A 114 -1.49 20.82 -8.30
CA HIS A 114 -1.59 22.13 -7.68
C HIS A 114 -2.22 23.08 -8.69
N LYS A 115 -3.52 22.89 -8.96
CA LYS A 115 -4.29 23.92 -9.67
C LYS A 115 -4.49 25.10 -8.73
N LYS A 116 -3.55 26.04 -8.84
CA LYS A 116 -3.73 27.47 -8.56
C LYS A 116 -5.06 27.94 -9.17
N TYR A 117 -5.85 28.63 -8.34
CA TYR A 117 -6.88 29.64 -8.62
C TYR A 117 -7.79 29.50 -9.86
N TRP A 118 -9.08 29.70 -9.65
CA TRP A 118 -9.79 30.75 -10.41
C TRP A 118 -10.66 31.62 -9.50
N LYS A 119 -10.64 32.91 -9.83
CA LYS A 119 -11.49 34.00 -9.31
C LYS A 119 -12.93 33.81 -9.74
#